data_AF-Q85AU4-F1
#
_entry.id   AF-Q85AU4-F1
#
_cell.length_a   1.000
_cell.length_b   1.000
_cell.length_c   1.000
_cell.angle_alpha   90.00
_cell.angle_beta   90.00
_cell.angle_gamma   90.00
#
_symmetry.space_group_name_H-M   'P 1'
#
loop_
_entity.id
_entity.type
_entity.pdbx_description
1 polymer ?
#
loop_
_entity_poly.entity_id
_entity_poly.type
_entity_poly.pdbx_seq_one_letter_code
_entity_poly.pdbx_strand_id
1 'polypeptide(L)'
;PKGIVTFNPLEIPLLNTLILLSSGLTVTWAHHSIMENNYTQSLQGLFLTVILGFFFSLLQMYEYLEAPFTIADSVYGSTFFMTTGLHGLHVIIGSTFL
;
A
#
# COMPACT_ATOMS: atom_id res chain seq x y z
N PRO A 1 -7.60 -21.39 13.72
CA PRO A 1 -9.02 -21.48 13.27
C PRO A 1 -9.17 -22.49 12.12
N LYS A 2 -9.95 -23.57 12.32
CA LYS A 2 -10.31 -24.48 11.23
C LYS A 2 -11.43 -23.82 10.41
N GLY A 3 -11.32 -23.83 9.09
CA GLY A 3 -12.39 -23.39 8.17
C GLY A 3 -12.26 -21.99 7.56
N ILE A 4 -11.23 -21.21 7.91
CA ILE A 4 -10.96 -19.93 7.21
C ILE A 4 -10.11 -20.20 5.98
N VAL A 5 -10.63 -19.83 4.81
CA VAL A 5 -9.86 -19.80 3.56
C VAL A 5 -9.06 -18.50 3.55
N THR A 6 -7.75 -18.62 3.63
CA THR A 6 -6.84 -17.47 3.65
C THR A 6 -6.44 -17.08 2.23
N PHE A 7 -6.09 -15.81 2.03
CA PHE A 7 -5.52 -15.34 0.77
C PHE A 7 -4.23 -16.08 0.41
N ASN A 8 -4.00 -16.23 -0.90
CA ASN A 8 -2.71 -16.65 -1.42
C ASN A 8 -1.73 -15.46 -1.35
N PRO A 9 -0.64 -15.55 -0.57
CA PRO A 9 0.29 -14.43 -0.39
C PRO A 9 1.03 -14.03 -1.68
N LEU A 10 1.05 -14.89 -2.70
CA LEU A 10 1.77 -14.64 -3.95
C LEU A 10 0.97 -13.85 -4.99
N GLU A 11 -0.29 -13.54 -4.71
CA GLU A 11 -1.17 -12.81 -5.62
C GLU A 11 -1.17 -11.30 -5.32
N ILE A 12 -2.32 -10.74 -4.96
CA ILE A 12 -2.50 -9.32 -4.65
C ILE A 12 -1.57 -8.84 -3.52
N PRO A 13 -1.35 -9.61 -2.42
CA PRO A 13 -0.43 -9.18 -1.37
C PRO A 13 1.00 -8.94 -1.88
N LEU A 14 1.53 -9.83 -2.73
CA LEU A 14 2.86 -9.67 -3.31
C LEU A 14 2.93 -8.43 -4.21
N LEU A 15 1.91 -8.20 -5.03
CA LEU A 15 1.83 -7.00 -5.86
C LEU A 15 1.86 -5.71 -5.01
N ASN A 16 1.08 -5.67 -3.93
CA ASN A 16 1.06 -4.54 -3.01
C ASN A 16 2.43 -4.27 -2.38
N THR A 17 3.19 -5.31 -2.03
CA THR A 17 4.56 -5.13 -1.52
C THR A 17 5.51 -4.54 -2.57
N LEU A 18 5.43 -5.00 -3.83
CA LEU A 18 6.24 -4.48 -4.92
C LEU A 18 5.92 -3.01 -5.20
N ILE A 19 4.64 -2.64 -5.15
CA ILE A 19 4.21 -1.24 -5.32
C ILE A 19 4.85 -0.35 -4.25
N LEU A 20 4.77 -0.72 -2.97
CA LEU A 20 5.34 0.09 -1.88
C LEU A 20 6.87 0.16 -1.94
N LEU A 21 7.55 -0.92 -2.35
CA LEU A 21 9.00 -0.88 -2.57
C LEU A 21 9.36 0.05 -3.72
N SER A 22 8.61 0.00 -4.83
CA SER A 22 8.80 0.89 -5.97
C SER A 22 8.52 2.35 -5.62
N SER A 23 7.52 2.63 -4.78
CA SER A 23 7.23 4.00 -4.33
C SER A 23 8.39 4.56 -3.51
N GLY A 24 9.03 3.75 -2.66
CA GLY A 24 10.25 4.14 -1.94
C GLY A 24 11.42 4.52 -2.88
N LEU A 25 11.61 3.77 -3.98
CA LEU A 25 12.60 4.13 -5.01
C LEU A 25 12.25 5.47 -5.70
N THR A 26 10.99 5.71 -6.03
CA THR A 26 10.58 6.97 -6.69
C THR A 26 10.71 8.19 -5.77
N VAL A 27 10.41 8.07 -4.47
CA VAL A 27 10.57 9.18 -3.53
C VAL A 27 12.04 9.47 -3.24
N THR A 28 12.89 8.44 -3.15
CA THR A 28 14.34 8.64 -2.99
C THR A 28 14.97 9.30 -4.22
N TRP A 29 14.48 8.96 -5.42
CA TRP A 29 14.83 9.67 -6.64
C TRP A 29 14.35 11.13 -6.66
N ALA A 30 13.12 11.39 -6.20
CA ALA A 30 12.61 12.75 -6.05
C ALA A 30 13.49 13.57 -5.09
N HIS A 31 13.87 12.97 -3.95
CA HIS A 31 14.75 13.60 -2.96
C HIS A 31 16.14 13.93 -3.54
N HIS A 32 16.78 12.97 -4.24
CA HIS A 32 18.07 13.23 -4.88
C HIS A 32 17.98 14.32 -5.95
N SER A 33 16.90 14.33 -6.72
CA SER A 33 16.68 15.35 -7.76
C SER A 33 16.53 16.76 -7.18
N ILE A 34 15.94 16.90 -5.99
CA ILE A 34 15.86 18.19 -5.26
C ILE A 34 17.26 18.65 -4.86
N MET A 35 18.09 17.74 -4.31
CA MET A 35 19.46 18.05 -3.89
C MET A 35 20.34 18.51 -5.07
N GLU A 36 20.08 17.98 -6.27
CA GLU A 36 20.75 18.38 -7.52
C GLU A 36 20.11 19.61 -8.19
N ASN A 37 19.13 20.26 -7.55
CA ASN A 37 18.35 21.39 -8.09
C ASN A 37 17.59 21.07 -9.40
N ASN A 38 17.31 19.79 -9.68
CA ASN A 38 16.53 19.36 -10.84
C ASN A 38 15.04 19.22 -10.49
N TYR A 39 14.33 20.35 -10.52
CA TYR A 39 12.92 20.43 -10.15
C TYR A 39 11.98 19.60 -11.04
N THR A 40 12.30 19.45 -12.33
CA THR A 40 11.44 18.69 -13.25
C THR A 40 11.42 17.20 -12.91
N GLN A 41 12.60 16.61 -12.66
CA GLN A 41 12.72 15.22 -12.24
C GLN A 41 12.20 15.00 -10.82
N SER A 42 12.40 15.97 -9.91
CA SER A 42 11.83 15.92 -8.57
C SER A 42 10.30 15.82 -8.59
N LEU A 43 9.62 16.70 -9.34
CA LEU A 43 8.17 16.68 -9.46
C LEU A 43 7.67 15.39 -10.12
N GLN A 44 8.38 14.89 -11.15
CA GLN A 44 8.04 13.61 -11.79
C GLN A 44 8.15 12.43 -10.81
N GLY A 45 9.25 12.34 -10.04
CA GLY A 45 9.46 11.30 -9.04
C GLY A 45 8.40 11.32 -7.94
N LEU A 46 8.12 12.50 -7.39
CA LEU A 46 7.10 12.68 -6.34
C LEU A 46 5.70 12.33 -6.86
N PHE A 47 5.34 12.79 -8.05
CA PHE A 47 4.06 12.48 -8.67
C PHE A 47 3.87 10.97 -8.89
N LEU A 48 4.91 10.26 -9.33
CA LEU A 48 4.90 8.80 -9.44
C LEU A 48 4.71 8.13 -8.08
N THR A 49 5.36 8.62 -7.01
CA THR A 49 5.16 8.07 -5.66
C THR A 49 3.71 8.19 -5.21
N VAL A 50 3.07 9.35 -5.41
CA VAL A 50 1.67 9.57 -5.02
C VAL A 50 0.73 8.64 -5.80
N ILE A 51 0.96 8.46 -7.11
CA ILE A 51 0.17 7.52 -7.93
C ILE A 51 0.31 6.09 -7.42
N LEU A 52 1.53 5.64 -7.11
CA LEU A 52 1.76 4.29 -6.59
C LEU A 52 1.09 4.08 -5.22
N GLY A 53 1.13 5.09 -4.34
CA GLY A 53 0.42 5.06 -3.06
C GLY A 53 -1.10 4.96 -3.22
N PHE A 54 -1.67 5.74 -4.14
CA PHE A 54 -3.10 5.66 -4.47
C PHE A 54 -3.48 4.29 -5.06
N PHE A 55 -2.65 3.74 -5.94
CA PHE A 55 -2.86 2.43 -6.54
C PHE A 55 -2.84 1.31 -5.49
N PHE A 56 -1.92 1.38 -4.51
CA PHE A 56 -1.92 0.49 -3.35
C PHE A 56 -3.25 0.56 -2.58
N SER A 57 -3.76 1.77 -2.28
CA SER A 57 -5.02 1.92 -1.54
C SER A 57 -6.22 1.31 -2.28
N LEU A 58 -6.27 1.43 -3.61
CA LEU A 58 -7.32 0.79 -4.43
C LEU A 58 -7.23 -0.74 -4.38
N LEU A 59 -6.02 -1.30 -4.52
CA LEU A 59 -5.83 -2.75 -4.44
C LEU A 59 -6.12 -3.31 -3.05
N GLN A 60 -5.75 -2.58 -1.99
CA GLN A 60 -6.08 -2.97 -0.61
C GLN A 60 -7.60 -2.97 -0.38
N MET A 61 -8.33 -2.01 -0.96
CA MET A 61 -9.79 -1.99 -0.92
C MET A 61 -10.40 -3.17 -1.69
N TYR A 62 -9.86 -3.48 -2.87
CA TYR A 62 -10.30 -4.65 -3.66
C TYR A 62 -10.07 -5.96 -2.91
N GLU A 63 -8.91 -6.13 -2.25
CA GLU A 63 -8.63 -7.28 -1.38
C GLU A 63 -9.67 -7.43 -0.27
N TYR A 64 -10.11 -6.33 0.34
CA TYR A 64 -11.14 -6.38 1.38
C TYR A 64 -12.53 -6.75 0.85
N LEU A 65 -12.87 -6.37 -0.38
CA LEU A 65 -14.15 -6.72 -0.99
C LEU A 65 -14.24 -8.20 -1.38
N GLU A 66 -13.13 -8.77 -1.85
CA GLU A 66 -13.05 -10.18 -2.28
C GLU A 66 -12.72 -11.15 -1.13
N ALA A 67 -12.51 -10.65 0.09
CA ALA A 67 -12.17 -11.49 1.25
C ALA A 67 -13.31 -12.46 1.59
N PRO A 68 -13.05 -13.78 1.69
CA PRO A 68 -14.06 -14.75 2.09
C PRO A 68 -14.31 -14.78 3.61
N PHE A 69 -13.71 -13.86 4.35
CA PHE A 69 -13.83 -13.71 5.80
C PHE A 69 -13.97 -12.22 6.16
N THR A 70 -14.57 -11.96 7.31
CA THR A 70 -14.88 -10.63 7.84
C THR A 70 -14.13 -10.36 9.14
N ILE A 71 -14.20 -9.14 9.64
CA ILE A 71 -13.59 -8.76 10.93
C ILE A 71 -14.17 -9.55 12.13
N ALA A 72 -15.41 -10.03 12.01
CA ALA A 72 -16.07 -10.83 13.04
C ALA A 72 -15.64 -12.31 13.02
N ASP A 73 -14.94 -12.76 11.98
CA ASP A 73 -14.58 -14.17 11.79
C ASP A 73 -13.34 -14.56 12.59
N SER A 74 -13.59 -14.93 13.83
CA SER A 74 -12.59 -15.43 14.79
C SER A 74 -11.45 -14.43 15.06
N VAL A 75 -10.45 -14.89 15.81
CA VAL A 75 -9.23 -14.13 16.06
C VAL A 75 -8.53 -13.76 14.75
N TYR A 76 -8.54 -14.63 13.73
CA TYR A 76 -7.83 -14.37 12.47
C TYR A 76 -8.39 -13.17 11.70
N GLY A 77 -9.71 -13.10 11.49
CA GLY A 77 -10.33 -11.97 10.80
C GLY A 77 -10.10 -10.66 11.55
N SER A 78 -10.29 -10.68 12.88
CA SER A 78 -10.07 -9.50 13.72
C SER A 78 -8.63 -8.98 13.66
N THR A 79 -7.62 -9.86 13.71
CA THR A 79 -6.22 -9.43 13.64
C THR A 79 -5.82 -9.01 12.24
N PHE A 80 -6.30 -9.68 11.20
CA PHE A 80 -6.04 -9.34 9.81
C PHE A 80 -6.55 -7.93 9.48
N PHE A 81 -7.85 -7.66 9.66
CA PHE A 81 -8.44 -6.37 9.30
C PHE A 81 -7.95 -5.23 10.19
N MET A 82 -7.67 -5.48 11.48
CA MET A 82 -7.15 -4.42 12.36
C MET A 82 -5.73 -4.00 11.96
N THR A 83 -4.84 -4.97 11.71
CA THR A 83 -3.43 -4.68 11.38
C THR A 83 -3.29 -4.08 9.98
N THR A 84 -3.93 -4.69 8.98
CA THR A 84 -3.88 -4.19 7.59
C THR A 84 -4.67 -2.89 7.45
N GLY A 85 -5.78 -2.72 8.17
CA GLY A 85 -6.60 -1.51 8.11
C GLY A 85 -5.89 -0.31 8.73
N LEU A 86 -5.22 -0.50 9.86
CA LEU A 86 -4.38 0.54 10.47
C LEU A 86 -3.21 0.90 9.54
N HIS A 87 -2.55 -0.08 8.93
CA HIS A 87 -1.52 0.18 7.93
C HIS A 87 -2.07 0.98 6.72
N GLY A 88 -3.22 0.58 6.17
CA GLY A 88 -3.86 1.28 5.06
C GLY A 88 -4.19 2.74 5.38
N LEU A 89 -4.68 3.00 6.60
CA LEU A 89 -4.88 4.36 7.10
C LEU A 89 -3.57 5.17 7.11
N HIS A 90 -2.47 4.59 7.62
CA HIS A 90 -1.17 5.26 7.62
C HIS A 90 -0.68 5.58 6.20
N VAL A 91 -0.92 4.68 5.23
CA VAL A 91 -0.56 4.93 3.82
C VAL A 91 -1.37 6.09 3.24
N ILE A 92 -2.67 6.18 3.54
CA ILE A 92 -3.51 7.31 3.09
C ILE A 92 -2.98 8.62 3.66
N ILE A 93 -2.69 8.69 4.97
CA ILE A 93 -2.11 9.90 5.58
C ILE A 93 -0.76 10.24 4.94
N GLY A 94 0.10 9.25 4.74
CA GLY A 94 1.39 9.45 4.07
C GLY A 94 1.24 10.00 2.65
N SER A 95 0.26 9.49 1.88
CA SER A 95 -0.02 9.97 0.52
C SER A 95 -0.56 11.40 0.49
N THR A 96 -1.29 11.84 1.51
CA THR A 96 -1.76 13.24 1.62
C THR A 96 -0.67 14.21 2.10
N PHE A 97 0.38 13.70 2.72
CA PHE A 97 1.52 14.49 3.18
C PHE A 97 2.52 14.78 2.05
N LEU A 98 2.67 13.83 1.11
CA LEU A 98 3.50 13.96 -0.10
C LEU A 98 2.88 14.92 -1.12
#